data_AF-A0A925C814-F1
#
_entry.id   AF-A0A925C814-F1
#
_cell.length_a   1.000
_cell.length_b   1.000
_cell.length_c   1.000
_cell.angle_alpha   90.00
_cell.angle_beta   90.00
_cell.angle_gamma   90.00
#
_symmetry.space_group_name_H-M   'P 1'
#
loop_
_entity.id
_entity.type
_entity.pdbx_description
1 polymer ?
#
loop_
_entity_poly.entity_id
_entity_poly.type
_entity_poly.pdbx_seq_one_letter_code
_entity_poly.pdbx_strand_id
1 'polypeptide(L)' 'TDAPFLAPEPYRGKTNEPSYVVHTAETLAKVKGVSPAELASATTDNFFRLFRKVKRPAQRATAAA' A
#
# COMPACT_ATOMS: atom_id res chain seq x y z
N THR A 1 -3.89 -6.90 0.07
CA THR A 1 -5.36 -6.85 0.23
C THR A 1 -5.93 -8.19 0.60
N ASP A 2 -5.27 -9.30 0.25
CA ASP A 2 -5.87 -10.65 0.33
C ASP A 2 -7.04 -10.82 -0.65
N ALA A 3 -6.98 -10.08 -1.77
CA ALA A 3 -7.94 -10.19 -2.84
C ALA A 3 -7.99 -11.64 -3.38
N PRO A 4 -9.19 -12.17 -3.67
CA PRO A 4 -10.49 -11.47 -3.77
C PRO A 4 -11.28 -11.27 -2.45
N PHE A 5 -10.70 -11.61 -1.29
CA PHE A 5 -11.39 -11.61 0.00
C PHE A 5 -11.12 -10.33 0.82
N LEU A 6 -11.91 -10.12 1.88
CA LEU A 6 -11.66 -9.09 2.91
C LEU A 6 -11.57 -7.65 2.38
N ALA A 7 -12.52 -7.24 1.53
CA ALA A 7 -12.57 -5.86 1.04
C ALA A 7 -12.63 -4.86 2.22
N PRO A 8 -11.75 -3.84 2.25
CA PRO A 8 -11.77 -2.83 3.29
C PRO A 8 -12.98 -1.90 3.13
N GLU A 9 -13.31 -1.12 4.16
CA GLU A 9 -14.26 -0.01 3.99
C GLU A 9 -13.75 1.01 2.96
N PRO A 10 -14.61 1.61 2.12
CA PRO A 10 -16.09 1.52 2.09
C PRO A 10 -16.65 0.36 1.25
N TYR A 11 -15.83 -0.62 0.86
CA TYR A 11 -16.20 -1.73 -0.04
C TYR A 11 -16.51 -3.03 0.69
N ARG A 12 -16.71 -3.01 2.01
CA ARG A 12 -16.96 -4.21 2.81
C ARG A 12 -18.14 -5.02 2.24
N GLY A 13 -17.96 -6.32 2.17
CA GLY A 13 -18.95 -7.25 1.60
C GLY A 13 -18.90 -7.39 0.08
N LYS A 14 -18.09 -6.59 -0.62
CA LYS A 14 -17.80 -6.76 -2.06
C LYS A 14 -16.52 -7.56 -2.28
N THR A 15 -16.29 -8.00 -3.52
CA THR A 15 -15.01 -8.58 -3.96
C THR A 15 -13.89 -7.56 -3.73
N ASN A 16 -12.80 -8.00 -3.11
CA ASN A 16 -11.64 -7.16 -2.89
C ASN A 16 -10.75 -7.12 -4.13
N GLU A 17 -10.03 -6.02 -4.30
CA GLU A 17 -9.13 -5.79 -5.41
C GLU A 17 -7.77 -5.28 -4.90
N PRO A 18 -6.66 -5.52 -5.62
CA PRO A 18 -5.36 -4.96 -5.26
C PRO A 18 -5.36 -3.44 -5.12
N SER A 19 -6.17 -2.74 -5.92
CA SER A 19 -6.36 -1.28 -5.89
C SER A 19 -6.85 -0.77 -4.54
N TYR A 20 -7.65 -1.55 -3.79
CA TYR A 20 -8.20 -1.16 -2.48
C TYR A 20 -7.17 -1.16 -1.36
N VAL A 21 -5.90 -1.55 -1.61
CA VAL A 21 -4.83 -1.47 -0.61
C VAL A 21 -4.64 -0.04 -0.07
N VAL A 22 -5.00 0.97 -0.86
CA VAL A 22 -4.94 2.38 -0.47
C VAL A 22 -5.75 2.65 0.81
N HIS A 23 -6.92 2.04 1.00
CA HIS A 23 -7.74 2.26 2.20
C HIS A 23 -7.15 1.63 3.46
N THR A 24 -6.50 0.47 3.31
CA THR A 24 -5.72 -0.12 4.39
C THR A 24 -4.53 0.77 4.75
N ALA A 25 -3.83 1.30 3.75
CA ALA A 25 -2.70 2.20 3.95
C ALA A 25 -3.12 3.51 4.64
N GLU A 26 -4.22 4.14 4.20
CA GLU A 26 -4.79 5.35 4.83
C GLU A 26 -5.12 5.12 6.31
N THR A 27 -5.76 3.99 6.62
CA THR A 27 -6.10 3.64 8.00
C THR A 27 -4.84 3.41 8.84
N LEU A 28 -3.87 2.67 8.29
CA LEU A 28 -2.61 2.38 8.98
C LEU A 28 -1.77 3.64 9.21
N ALA A 29 -1.76 4.57 8.25
CA ALA A 29 -1.05 5.84 8.36
C ALA A 29 -1.59 6.67 9.53
N LYS A 30 -2.93 6.76 9.64
CA LYS A 30 -3.61 7.41 10.78
C LYS A 30 -3.26 6.75 12.10
N VAL A 31 -3.34 5.42 12.18
CA VAL A 31 -3.00 4.65 13.40
C VAL A 31 -1.54 4.86 13.82
N LYS A 32 -0.64 5.03 12.86
CA LYS A 32 0.80 5.23 13.10
C LYS A 32 1.21 6.69 13.26
N GLY A 33 0.31 7.65 13.02
CA GLY A 33 0.63 9.08 13.10
C GLY A 33 1.62 9.55 12.04
N VAL A 34 1.62 8.92 10.85
CA VAL A 34 2.52 9.26 9.72
C VAL A 34 1.71 9.63 8.49
N SER A 35 2.35 10.27 7.51
CA SER A 35 1.71 10.56 6.22
C SER A 35 1.52 9.29 5.38
N PRO A 36 0.53 9.25 4.47
CA PRO A 36 0.38 8.15 3.52
C PRO A 36 1.63 7.93 2.65
N ALA A 37 2.34 9.01 2.29
CA ALA A 37 3.56 8.94 1.49
C ALA A 37 4.71 8.27 2.26
N GLU A 38 4.90 8.63 3.52
CA GLU A 38 5.90 7.99 4.39
C GLU A 38 5.57 6.50 4.60
N LEU A 39 4.31 6.17 4.85
CA LEU A 39 3.89 4.78 4.99
C LEU A 39 4.12 4.00 3.69
N ALA A 40 3.79 4.58 2.54
CA ALA A 40 4.02 3.97 1.23
C ALA A 40 5.52 3.72 0.98
N SER A 41 6.39 4.69 1.30
CA SER A 41 7.84 4.52 1.21
C SER A 41 8.32 3.40 2.13
N ALA A 42 7.97 3.46 3.41
CA ALA A 42 8.43 2.50 4.42
C ALA A 42 7.99 1.07 4.09
N THR A 43 6.73 0.88 3.68
CA THR A 43 6.20 -0.45 3.29
C THR A 43 6.83 -0.96 2.00
N THR A 44 7.09 -0.08 1.02
CA THR A 44 7.82 -0.42 -0.21
C THR A 44 9.24 -0.85 0.10
N ASP A 45 9.96 -0.09 0.93
CA ASP A 45 11.34 -0.41 1.33
C ASP A 45 11.39 -1.73 2.11
N ASN A 46 10.43 -1.95 3.00
CA ASN A 46 10.30 -3.21 3.74
C ASN A 46 10.06 -4.41 2.81
N PHE A 47 9.22 -4.26 1.78
CA PHE A 47 8.99 -5.30 0.78
C PHE A 47 10.28 -5.69 0.07
N PHE A 48 11.04 -4.73 -0.47
CA PHE A 48 12.29 -5.04 -1.18
C PHE A 48 13.40 -5.55 -0.27
N ARG A 49 13.41 -5.13 1.00
CA ARG A 49 14.31 -5.69 2.02
C ARG A 49 13.99 -7.15 2.34
N LEU A 50 12.71 -7.51 2.40
CA LEU A 50 12.26 -8.88 2.70
C LEU A 50 12.40 -9.80 1.48
N PHE A 51 11.92 -9.37 0.31
CA PHE A 51 11.88 -10.16 -0.92
C PHE A 51 13.11 -9.89 -1.81
N ARG A 52 14.30 -10.24 -1.31
CA ARG A 52 15.61 -9.97 -1.95
C ARG A 52 15.78 -10.44 -3.40
N LYS A 53 14.93 -11.35 -3.90
CA LYS A 53 14.95 -11.84 -5.30
C LYS A 53 14.22 -10.91 -6.27
N VAL A 54 13.37 -10.01 -5.77
CA VAL A 54 12.61 -9.08 -6.61
C VAL A 54 13.47 -7.86 -6.88
N LYS A 55 13.66 -7.50 -8.16
CA LYS A 55 14.39 -6.29 -8.55
C LYS A 55 13.53 -5.07 -8.26
N ARG A 56 14.09 -4.10 -7.52
CA ARG A 56 13.45 -2.80 -7.32
C ARG A 56 13.40 -2.05 -8.65
N PRO A 57 12.22 -1.63 -9.12
CA PRO A 57 12.15 -0.78 -10.31
C PRO A 57 12.82 0.56 -10.02
N ALA A 58 13.43 1.16 -11.05
CA ALA A 58 13.96 2.51 -10.94
C ALA A 58 12.82 3.46 -10.52
N GLN A 59 13.08 4.35 -9.57
CA GLN A 59 12.10 5.36 -9.16
C GLN A 59 11.74 6.19 -10.40
N ARG A 60 10.47 6.15 -10.80
CA ARG A 60 9.94 7.15 -11.72
C ARG A 60 9.78 8.44 -10.92
N ALA A 61 10.40 9.52 -11.39
CA ALA A 61 10.12 10.85 -10.86
C ALA A 61 8.62 11.12 -11.04
N THR A 62 7.84 11.09 -9.96
CA THR A 62 6.44 11.52 -10.01
C THR A 62 6.44 13.04 -10.04
N ALA A 63 6.02 13.61 -11.17
CA ALA A 63 5.61 15.00 -11.24
C ALA A 63 4.45 15.21 -10.26
N ALA A 64 4.62 16.12 -9.31
CA ALA A 64 3.53 16.63 -8.50
C ALA A 64 2.57 17.38 -9.42
N ALA A 65 1.29 17.01 -9.39
CA ALA A 65 0.17 17.73 -9.98
C ALA A 65 -0.89 17.90 -8.88
#